data_AF-A0AAN7CQ10-F1
#
_entry.id   AF-A0AAN7CQ10-F1
#
_cell.length_a   1.000
_cell.length_b   1.000
_cell.length_c   1.000
_cell.angle_alpha   90.00
_cell.angle_beta   90.00
_cell.angle_gamma   90.00
#
_symmetry.space_group_name_H-M   'P 1'
#
loop_
_entity.id
_entity.type
_entity.pdbx_description
1 polymer ?
#
loop_
_entity_poly.entity_id
_entity_poly.type
_entity_poly.pdbx_seq_one_letter_code
_entity_poly.pdbx_strand_id
1 'polypeptide(L)'
;MATVPTVNGVPVVMPPPDGYVVDFDNPQRNSVTEAYWLFGDSARGIMGTHSWEMPLTKFMLFLKALYQLPILYNPVQCGAKLSLLLVYRKLAPRRWYHVSVWLVGVVVVGSSVAVMFAAIFACTPVRSAWDLTITDGTCIDRPALYQATAILGAITDILVLAVPIPITITLQVSLKHKIIVLTAFGIGGV
;
A
#
# COMPACT_ATOMS: atom_id res chain seq x y z
N MET A 1 24.57 -3.46 21.55
CA MET A 1 24.69 -2.06 21.08
C MET A 1 25.12 -2.11 19.62
N ALA A 2 24.19 -2.05 18.67
CA ALA A 2 24.56 -1.92 17.26
C ALA A 2 24.95 -0.46 17.01
N THR A 3 26.24 -0.18 16.86
CA THR A 3 26.73 1.15 16.49
C THR A 3 26.26 1.46 15.07
N VAL A 4 25.44 2.49 14.91
CA VAL A 4 25.02 2.97 13.58
C VAL A 4 26.29 3.35 12.78
N PRO A 5 26.52 2.77 11.59
CA PRO A 5 27.70 3.09 10.81
C PRO A 5 27.68 4.55 10.35
N THR A 6 28.83 5.21 10.41
CA THR A 6 28.99 6.60 9.98
C THR A 6 29.93 6.67 8.78
N VAL A 7 29.50 7.35 7.72
CA VAL A 7 30.32 7.63 6.53
C VAL A 7 30.49 9.14 6.44
N ASN A 8 31.72 9.64 6.41
CA ASN A 8 32.03 11.08 6.40
C ASN A 8 31.32 11.88 7.52
N GLY A 9 31.15 11.28 8.70
CA GLY A 9 30.45 11.90 9.84
C GLY A 9 28.92 11.89 9.76
N VAL A 10 28.33 11.35 8.69
CA VAL A 10 26.88 11.19 8.52
C VAL A 10 26.46 9.77 8.90
N PRO A 11 25.45 9.60 9.77
CA PRO A 11 24.92 8.27 10.10
C PRO A 11 24.14 7.70 8.90
N VAL A 12 24.45 6.45 8.54
CA VAL A 12 23.82 5.72 7.43
C VAL A 12 23.26 4.39 7.93
N VAL A 13 22.28 3.84 7.20
CA VAL A 13 21.63 2.57 7.56
C VAL A 13 22.49 1.36 7.19
N MET A 14 23.28 1.47 6.12
CA MET A 14 24.13 0.41 5.61
C MET A 14 25.46 0.99 5.09
N PRO A 15 26.57 0.26 5.23
CA PRO A 15 27.84 0.68 4.66
C PRO A 15 27.81 0.60 3.12
N PRO A 16 28.58 1.46 2.43
CA PRO A 16 28.74 1.38 0.98
C PRO A 16 29.53 0.11 0.57
N PRO A 17 29.36 -0.40 -0.66
CA PRO A 17 30.18 -1.48 -1.19
C PRO A 17 31.66 -1.07 -1.32
N ASP A 18 32.56 -2.06 -1.27
CA ASP A 18 34.01 -1.83 -1.31
C ASP A 18 34.41 -1.05 -2.58
N GLY A 19 35.14 0.04 -2.39
CA GLY A 19 35.61 0.92 -3.48
C GLY A 19 34.62 2.01 -3.93
N TYR A 20 33.44 2.11 -3.31
CA TYR A 20 32.45 3.16 -3.62
C TYR A 20 32.65 4.41 -2.76
N VAL A 21 32.83 5.56 -3.40
CA VAL A 21 32.94 6.86 -2.73
C VAL A 21 31.54 7.49 -2.63
N VAL A 22 31.06 7.67 -1.41
CA VAL A 22 29.74 8.27 -1.15
C VAL A 22 29.81 9.79 -1.24
N ASP A 23 28.97 10.36 -2.10
CA ASP A 23 28.74 11.81 -2.21
C ASP A 23 27.29 12.13 -1.80
N PHE A 24 27.13 12.86 -0.70
CA PHE A 24 25.82 13.25 -0.18
C PHE A 24 25.25 14.51 -0.85
N ASP A 25 26.11 15.33 -1.45
CA ASP A 25 25.73 16.58 -2.13
C ASP A 25 25.23 16.28 -3.54
N ASN A 26 25.85 15.30 -4.21
CA ASN A 26 25.45 14.86 -5.56
C ASN A 26 25.29 13.33 -5.67
N PRO A 27 24.26 12.73 -5.02
CA PRO A 27 24.07 11.28 -5.01
C PRO A 27 23.74 10.74 -6.41
N GLN A 28 24.27 9.56 -6.73
CA GLN A 28 23.98 8.90 -8.01
C GLN A 28 22.53 8.43 -8.03
N ARG A 29 21.79 8.83 -9.08
CA ARG A 29 20.41 8.41 -9.29
C ARG A 29 20.32 7.49 -10.51
N ASN A 30 19.88 6.26 -10.28
CA ASN A 30 19.65 5.30 -11.37
C ASN A 30 18.33 5.53 -12.11
N SER A 31 17.43 6.34 -11.56
CA SER A 31 16.16 6.66 -12.22
C SER A 31 15.68 8.08 -11.87
N VAL A 32 15.28 8.84 -12.90
CA VAL A 32 14.56 10.10 -12.74
C VAL A 32 13.13 9.74 -12.34
N THR A 33 12.76 9.98 -11.08
CA THR A 33 11.46 9.58 -10.56
C THR A 33 10.37 10.55 -11.07
N GLU A 34 9.70 10.19 -12.16
CA GLU A 34 8.63 10.99 -12.81
C GLU A 34 7.29 11.01 -12.02
N ALA A 35 7.20 10.34 -10.87
CA ALA A 35 5.99 10.30 -10.04
C ALA A 35 6.06 11.38 -8.93
N TYR A 36 5.62 12.60 -9.27
CA TYR A 36 5.81 13.80 -8.47
C TYR A 36 4.77 14.06 -7.36
N TRP A 37 3.65 13.34 -7.31
CA TRP A 37 2.41 13.99 -6.85
C TRP A 37 1.80 13.63 -5.50
N LEU A 38 2.23 12.57 -4.80
CA LEU A 38 1.44 12.14 -3.62
C LEU A 38 2.08 12.38 -2.25
N PHE A 39 3.41 12.41 -2.13
CA PHE A 39 4.09 12.72 -0.86
C PHE A 39 5.39 13.44 -1.16
N GLY A 40 5.65 14.60 -0.54
CA GLY A 40 6.81 15.48 -0.80
C GLY A 40 8.21 14.89 -0.52
N ASP A 41 8.35 13.57 -0.48
CA ASP A 41 9.59 12.80 -0.38
C ASP A 41 10.43 12.91 -1.67
N SER A 42 9.79 12.92 -2.83
CA SER A 42 10.45 13.07 -4.13
C SER A 42 11.07 14.47 -4.31
N ALA A 43 10.45 15.51 -3.73
CA ALA A 43 10.99 16.88 -3.74
C ALA A 43 12.29 17.01 -2.90
N ARG A 44 12.56 16.06 -2.00
CA ARG A 44 13.77 16.01 -1.15
C ARG A 44 14.84 15.06 -1.69
N GLY A 45 14.61 14.47 -2.87
CA GLY A 45 15.55 13.60 -3.54
C GLY A 45 15.78 12.25 -2.86
N ILE A 46 14.74 11.72 -2.24
CA ILE A 46 14.79 10.49 -1.43
C ILE A 46 14.55 9.25 -2.29
N MET A 47 13.73 9.36 -3.34
CA MET A 47 13.48 8.26 -4.27
C MET A 47 14.56 8.22 -5.36
N GLY A 48 15.05 7.02 -5.69
CA GLY A 48 16.01 6.79 -6.78
C GLY A 48 17.50 6.93 -6.39
N THR A 49 17.81 7.35 -5.16
CA THR A 49 19.18 7.33 -4.62
C THR A 49 19.51 5.99 -4.00
N HIS A 50 20.77 5.57 -4.09
CA HIS A 50 21.22 4.35 -3.45
C HIS A 50 21.07 4.41 -1.92
N SER A 51 20.70 3.28 -1.30
CA SER A 51 20.44 3.20 0.15
C SER A 51 21.65 3.50 1.02
N TRP A 52 22.87 3.32 0.50
CA TRP A 52 24.13 3.68 1.17
C TRP A 52 24.51 5.16 1.03
N GLU A 53 23.89 5.90 0.10
CA GLU A 53 24.08 7.35 -0.05
C GLU A 53 23.01 8.17 0.68
N MET A 54 22.09 7.50 1.40
CA MET A 54 20.99 8.17 2.08
C MET A 54 21.33 8.47 3.55
N PRO A 55 21.33 9.74 3.97
CA PRO A 55 21.44 10.11 5.38
C PRO A 55 20.28 9.53 6.20
N LEU A 56 20.55 9.13 7.44
CA LEU A 56 19.54 8.54 8.34
C LEU A 56 18.30 9.43 8.53
N THR A 57 18.46 10.75 8.56
CA THR A 57 17.34 11.72 8.66
C THR A 57 16.41 11.67 7.46
N LYS A 58 16.95 11.56 6.24
CA LYS A 58 16.15 11.39 5.02
C LYS A 58 15.47 10.02 5.01
N PHE A 59 16.16 8.98 5.48
CA PHE A 59 15.59 7.64 5.58
C PHE A 59 14.44 7.52 6.59
N MET A 60 14.55 8.18 7.76
CA MET A 60 13.46 8.21 8.74
C MET A 60 12.23 8.97 8.21
N LEU A 61 12.44 10.03 7.42
CA LEU A 61 11.35 10.72 6.74
C LEU A 61 10.65 9.80 5.72
N PHE A 62 11.44 9.05 4.95
CA PHE A 62 10.93 8.04 4.01
C PHE A 62 10.09 6.98 4.71
N LEU A 63 10.60 6.43 5.81
CA LEU A 63 9.86 5.45 6.61
C LEU A 63 8.56 6.01 7.17
N LYS A 64 8.57 7.29 7.58
CA LYS A 64 7.35 7.97 8.04
C LYS A 64 6.32 8.10 6.92
N ALA A 65 6.73 8.44 5.71
CA ALA A 65 5.84 8.50 4.55
C ALA A 65 5.27 7.11 4.20
N LEU A 66 6.12 6.07 4.20
CA LEU A 66 5.71 4.68 4.00
C LEU A 66 4.74 4.17 5.07
N TYR A 67 4.85 4.66 6.30
CA TYR A 67 3.93 4.33 7.38
C TYR A 67 2.56 5.01 7.19
N GLN A 68 2.53 6.26 6.73
CA GLN A 68 1.29 7.03 6.53
C GLN A 68 0.49 6.57 5.29
N LEU A 69 1.18 6.15 4.23
CA LEU A 69 0.60 5.67 2.97
C LEU A 69 -0.56 4.66 3.14
N PRO A 70 -0.36 3.48 3.78
CA PRO A 70 -1.42 2.49 3.92
C PRO A 70 -2.60 2.98 4.78
N ILE A 71 -2.34 3.86 5.75
CA ILE A 71 -3.37 4.42 6.64
C ILE A 71 -4.31 5.34 5.86
N LEU A 72 -3.78 6.12 4.93
CA LEU A 72 -4.58 7.04 4.11
C LEU A 72 -5.21 6.35 2.90
N TYR A 73 -4.50 5.41 2.29
CA TYR A 73 -4.95 4.71 1.08
C TYR A 73 -6.08 3.71 1.35
N ASN A 74 -6.02 2.97 2.47
CA ASN A 74 -6.97 1.90 2.76
C ASN A 74 -8.44 2.39 2.90
N PRO A 75 -8.74 3.50 3.62
CA PRO A 75 -10.10 4.06 3.67
C PRO A 75 -10.63 4.49 2.30
N VAL A 76 -9.78 5.07 1.45
CA VAL A 76 -10.16 5.50 0.09
C VAL A 76 -10.54 4.27 -0.74
N GLN A 77 -9.74 3.21 -0.67
CA GLN A 77 -10.01 1.95 -1.36
C GLN A 77 -11.31 1.29 -0.87
N CYS A 78 -11.57 1.31 0.45
CA CYS A 78 -12.81 0.83 1.03
C CYS A 78 -14.03 1.63 0.51
N GLY A 79 -13.93 2.97 0.50
CA GLY A 79 -14.98 3.86 0.01
C GLY A 79 -15.33 3.61 -1.47
N ALA A 80 -14.32 3.39 -2.31
CA ALA A 80 -14.53 3.07 -3.73
C ALA A 80 -15.31 1.76 -3.91
N LYS A 81 -14.95 0.70 -3.18
CA LYS A 81 -15.65 -0.60 -3.23
C LYS A 81 -17.09 -0.50 -2.72
N LEU A 82 -17.32 0.25 -1.64
CA LEU A 82 -18.66 0.48 -1.11
C LEU A 82 -19.55 1.24 -2.09
N SER A 83 -19.02 2.27 -2.76
CA SER A 83 -19.74 3.00 -3.82
C SER A 83 -20.20 2.05 -4.93
N LEU A 84 -19.33 1.15 -5.38
CA LEU A 84 -19.65 0.14 -6.40
C LEU A 84 -20.73 -0.83 -5.92
N LEU A 85 -20.66 -1.30 -4.68
CA LEU A 85 -21.68 -2.18 -4.08
C LEU A 85 -23.05 -1.49 -3.96
N LEU A 86 -23.10 -0.18 -3.68
CA LEU A 86 -24.34 0.59 -3.65
C LEU A 86 -24.99 0.68 -5.03
N VAL A 87 -24.18 0.86 -6.09
CA VAL A 87 -24.65 0.81 -7.48
C VAL A 87 -25.18 -0.59 -7.80
N TYR A 88 -24.46 -1.64 -7.44
CA TYR A 88 -24.87 -3.03 -7.65
C TYR A 88 -26.20 -3.34 -6.96
N ARG A 89 -26.40 -2.90 -5.72
CA ARG A 89 -27.67 -3.07 -5.01
C ARG A 89 -28.90 -2.59 -5.81
N LYS A 90 -28.76 -1.51 -6.59
CA LYS A 90 -29.85 -0.93 -7.39
C LYS A 90 -30.18 -1.76 -8.65
N LEU A 91 -29.31 -2.68 -9.07
CA LEU A 91 -29.43 -3.40 -10.34
C LEU A 91 -30.57 -4.44 -10.36
N ALA A 92 -30.88 -5.06 -9.22
CA ALA A 92 -31.96 -6.04 -9.15
C ALA A 92 -32.74 -5.96 -7.82
N PRO A 93 -34.08 -6.09 -7.83
CA PRO A 93 -34.92 -6.05 -6.64
C PRO A 93 -35.02 -7.41 -5.91
N ARG A 94 -34.05 -8.31 -6.07
CA ARG A 94 -34.09 -9.67 -5.47
C ARG A 94 -33.51 -9.67 -4.05
N ARG A 95 -34.24 -10.26 -3.09
CA ARG A 95 -33.82 -10.31 -1.66
C ARG A 95 -32.48 -11.03 -1.46
N TRP A 96 -32.29 -12.20 -2.08
CA TRP A 96 -31.02 -12.94 -1.96
C TRP A 96 -29.82 -12.13 -2.46
N TYR A 97 -30.04 -11.32 -3.51
CA TYR A 97 -28.99 -10.48 -4.08
C TYR A 97 -28.59 -9.34 -3.14
N HIS A 98 -29.57 -8.68 -2.50
CA HIS A 98 -29.28 -7.65 -1.51
C HIS A 98 -28.53 -8.21 -0.31
N VAL A 99 -28.85 -9.44 0.13
CA VAL A 99 -28.09 -10.12 1.18
C VAL A 99 -26.65 -10.36 0.74
N SER A 100 -26.41 -10.87 -0.47
CA SER A 100 -25.05 -11.06 -1.00
C SER A 100 -24.24 -9.76 -1.06
N VAL A 101 -24.85 -8.67 -1.53
CA VAL A 101 -24.21 -7.33 -1.59
C VAL A 101 -23.78 -6.87 -0.19
N TRP A 102 -24.66 -7.00 0.81
CA TRP A 102 -24.33 -6.63 2.19
C TRP A 102 -23.26 -7.51 2.81
N LEU A 103 -23.29 -8.83 2.57
CA LEU A 103 -22.26 -9.74 3.05
C LEU A 103 -20.87 -9.36 2.50
N VAL A 104 -20.78 -9.08 1.20
CA VAL A 104 -19.52 -8.60 0.60
C VAL A 104 -19.12 -7.24 1.17
N GLY A 105 -20.07 -6.34 1.39
CA GLY A 105 -19.82 -5.04 2.03
C GLY A 105 -19.22 -5.18 3.43
N VAL A 106 -19.74 -6.09 4.24
CA VAL A 106 -19.20 -6.38 5.59
C VAL A 106 -17.78 -6.93 5.50
N VAL A 107 -17.51 -7.84 4.55
CA VAL A 107 -16.15 -8.40 4.35
C VAL A 107 -15.17 -7.30 3.93
N VAL A 108 -15.57 -6.41 3.01
CA VAL A 108 -14.73 -5.27 2.57
C VAL A 108 -14.41 -4.35 3.74
N VAL A 109 -15.42 -3.92 4.50
CA VAL A 109 -15.20 -3.01 5.63
C VAL A 109 -14.38 -3.69 6.73
N GLY A 110 -14.71 -4.94 7.06
CA GLY A 110 -14.01 -5.70 8.10
C GLY A 110 -12.54 -5.91 7.78
N SER A 111 -12.22 -6.31 6.54
CA SER A 111 -10.83 -6.49 6.10
C SER A 111 -10.06 -5.16 6.05
N SER A 112 -10.67 -4.08 5.56
CA SER A 112 -10.09 -2.74 5.57
C SER A 112 -9.76 -2.25 6.98
N VAL A 113 -10.70 -2.38 7.91
CA VAL A 113 -10.51 -1.96 9.31
C VAL A 113 -9.41 -2.81 9.98
N ALA A 114 -9.41 -4.12 9.77
CA ALA A 114 -8.40 -5.02 10.33
C ALA A 114 -6.98 -4.66 9.83
N VAL A 115 -6.82 -4.45 8.53
CA VAL A 115 -5.53 -4.05 7.95
C VAL A 115 -5.09 -2.67 8.45
N MET A 116 -6.02 -1.71 8.56
CA MET A 116 -5.71 -0.38 9.06
C MET A 116 -5.16 -0.44 10.50
N PHE A 117 -5.78 -1.21 11.38
CA PHE A 117 -5.28 -1.41 12.74
C PHE A 117 -3.94 -2.16 12.77
N ALA A 118 -3.78 -3.19 11.94
CA ALA A 118 -2.52 -3.92 11.84
C ALA A 118 -1.37 -3.01 11.34
N ALA A 119 -1.66 -2.07 10.43
CA ALA A 119 -0.69 -1.08 9.96
C ALA A 119 -0.34 -0.03 11.02
N ILE A 120 -1.32 0.47 11.77
CA ILE A 120 -1.09 1.45 12.84
C ILE A 120 -0.29 0.84 13.99
N PHE A 121 -0.65 -0.37 14.40
CA PHE A 121 -0.02 -1.09 15.52
C PHE A 121 1.04 -2.10 15.06
N ALA A 122 1.65 -1.87 13.89
CA ALA A 122 2.69 -2.75 13.36
C ALA A 122 3.94 -2.81 14.26
N CYS A 123 4.19 -1.75 15.04
CA CYS A 123 5.34 -1.67 15.96
C CYS A 123 4.90 -1.29 17.37
N THR A 124 5.64 -1.80 18.36
CA THR A 124 5.53 -1.44 19.78
C THR A 124 6.89 -0.96 20.28
N PRO A 125 7.06 0.34 20.60
CA PRO A 125 6.10 1.43 20.44
C PRO A 125 5.89 1.84 18.97
N VAL A 126 4.72 2.40 18.65
CA VAL A 126 4.34 2.81 17.26
C VAL A 126 5.38 3.72 16.61
N ARG A 127 6.07 4.55 17.40
CA ARG A 127 7.13 5.46 16.94
C ARG A 127 8.31 4.73 16.29
N SER A 128 8.58 3.49 16.68
CA SER A 128 9.63 2.66 16.08
C SER A 128 9.34 2.29 14.62
N ALA A 129 8.13 2.54 14.11
CA ALA A 129 7.81 2.34 12.71
C ALA A 129 8.57 3.30 11.77
N TRP A 130 8.97 4.49 12.25
CA TRP A 130 9.71 5.47 11.46
C TRP A 130 10.98 6.00 12.12
N ASP A 131 11.10 5.90 13.44
CA ASP A 131 12.25 6.40 14.20
C ASP A 131 13.21 5.24 14.52
N LEU A 132 14.26 5.12 13.70
CA LEU A 132 15.26 4.06 13.84
C LEU A 132 16.24 4.28 15.00
N THR A 133 16.19 5.44 15.65
CA THR A 133 17.03 5.71 16.83
C THR A 133 16.54 4.93 18.06
N ILE A 134 15.29 4.46 18.04
CA ILE A 134 14.69 3.65 19.10
C ILE A 134 15.07 2.19 18.86
N THR A 135 16.02 1.67 19.64
CA THR A 135 16.56 0.30 19.49
C THR A 135 15.81 -0.76 20.29
N ASP A 136 14.98 -0.35 21.25
CA ASP A 136 14.21 -1.26 22.12
C ASP A 136 12.81 -1.62 21.58
N GLY A 137 12.48 -1.15 20.37
CA GLY A 137 11.18 -1.40 19.75
C GLY A 137 11.11 -2.74 19.03
N THR A 138 9.96 -3.40 19.12
CA THR A 138 9.65 -4.61 18.35
C THR A 138 8.61 -4.29 17.27
N CYS A 139 8.80 -4.84 16.07
CA CYS A 139 7.90 -4.65 14.93
C CYS A 139 7.53 -6.00 14.33
N ILE A 140 6.32 -6.08 13.79
CA ILE A 140 5.92 -7.21 12.93
C ILE A 140 6.68 -7.15 11.59
N ASP A 141 6.76 -8.28 10.91
CA ASP A 141 7.36 -8.36 9.58
C ASP A 141 6.59 -7.47 8.59
N ARG A 142 7.22 -6.33 8.23
CA ARG A 142 6.65 -5.30 7.37
C ARG A 142 6.38 -5.83 5.95
N PRO A 143 7.34 -6.48 5.26
CA PRO A 143 7.08 -7.18 4.01
C PRO A 143 5.87 -8.12 4.07
N ALA A 144 5.79 -8.96 5.11
CA ALA A 144 4.67 -9.90 5.25
C ALA A 144 3.32 -9.17 5.41
N LEU A 145 3.28 -8.08 6.20
CA LEU A 145 2.08 -7.25 6.37
C LEU A 145 1.64 -6.64 5.03
N TYR A 146 2.56 -6.09 4.25
CA TYR A 146 2.25 -5.49 2.95
C TYR A 146 1.76 -6.53 1.95
N GLN A 147 2.38 -7.72 1.91
CA GLN A 147 1.93 -8.82 1.08
C GLN A 147 0.53 -9.31 1.47
N ALA A 148 0.27 -9.49 2.77
CA ALA A 148 -1.05 -9.89 3.26
C ALA A 148 -2.12 -8.85 2.89
N THR A 149 -1.79 -7.56 3.00
CA THR A 149 -2.66 -6.46 2.59
C THR A 149 -2.98 -6.50 1.10
N ALA A 150 -1.98 -6.73 0.25
CA ALA A 150 -2.16 -6.85 -1.19
C ALA A 150 -3.06 -8.05 -1.56
N ILE A 151 -2.83 -9.21 -0.94
CA ILE A 151 -3.62 -10.43 -1.17
C ILE A 151 -5.08 -10.22 -0.74
N LEU A 152 -5.32 -9.66 0.45
CA LEU A 152 -6.67 -9.34 0.92
C LEU A 152 -7.37 -8.30 0.04
N GLY A 153 -6.62 -7.32 -0.44
CA GLY A 153 -7.08 -6.34 -1.42
C GLY A 153 -7.59 -7.01 -2.69
N ALA A 154 -6.78 -7.89 -3.28
CA ALA A 154 -7.15 -8.64 -4.48
C ALA A 154 -8.37 -9.54 -4.26
N ILE A 155 -8.44 -10.27 -3.14
CA ILE A 155 -9.59 -11.14 -2.82
C ILE A 155 -10.88 -10.31 -2.73
N THR A 156 -10.84 -9.16 -2.05
CA THR A 156 -12.02 -8.30 -1.92
C THR A 156 -12.43 -7.67 -3.25
N ASP A 157 -11.50 -7.38 -4.16
CA ASP A 157 -11.83 -6.93 -5.53
C ASP A 157 -12.53 -8.02 -6.34
N ILE A 158 -12.06 -9.27 -6.28
CA ILE A 158 -12.74 -10.41 -6.91
C ILE A 158 -14.15 -10.54 -6.38
N LEU A 159 -14.34 -10.47 -5.05
CA LEU A 159 -15.65 -10.61 -4.42
C LEU A 159 -16.62 -9.54 -4.89
N VAL A 160 -16.20 -8.27 -4.89
CA VAL A 160 -17.05 -7.15 -5.35
C VAL A 160 -17.43 -7.33 -6.81
N LEU A 161 -16.49 -7.70 -7.68
CA LEU A 161 -16.75 -7.92 -9.10
C LEU A 161 -17.58 -9.17 -9.40
N ALA A 162 -17.55 -10.17 -8.52
CA ALA A 162 -18.35 -11.38 -8.66
C ALA A 162 -19.84 -11.15 -8.35
N VAL A 163 -20.18 -10.15 -7.53
CA VAL A 163 -21.57 -9.82 -7.13
C VAL A 163 -22.53 -9.69 -8.33
N PRO A 164 -22.25 -8.92 -9.40
CA PRO A 164 -23.17 -8.78 -10.52
C PRO A 164 -23.21 -9.98 -11.49
N ILE A 165 -22.23 -10.90 -11.45
CA ILE A 165 -22.12 -11.99 -12.45
C ILE A 165 -23.36 -12.88 -12.51
N PRO A 166 -23.93 -13.37 -11.40
CA PRO A 166 -25.11 -14.23 -11.44
C PRO A 166 -26.34 -13.57 -12.08
N ILE A 167 -26.52 -12.26 -11.89
CA ILE A 167 -27.63 -11.52 -12.51
C ILE A 167 -27.38 -11.31 -14.00
N THR A 168 -26.16 -10.92 -14.37
CA THR A 168 -25.82 -10.63 -15.77
C THR A 168 -25.89 -11.86 -16.67
N ILE A 169 -25.60 -13.06 -16.14
CA ILE A 169 -25.80 -14.33 -16.86
C ILE A 169 -27.29 -14.60 -17.11
N THR A 170 -28.16 -14.25 -16.15
CA THR A 170 -29.63 -14.41 -16.33
C THR A 170 -30.27 -13.33 -17.20
N LEU A 171 -29.56 -12.24 -17.48
CA LEU A 171 -30.10 -11.03 -18.11
C LEU A 171 -29.26 -10.62 -19.32
N GLN A 172 -29.02 -11.53 -20.29
CA GLN A 172 -28.38 -11.29 -21.61
C GLN A 172 -27.46 -10.04 -21.70
N VAL A 173 -26.48 -9.90 -20.82
CA VAL A 173 -25.59 -8.73 -20.85
C VAL A 173 -24.52 -8.96 -21.91
N SER A 174 -24.31 -7.95 -22.75
CA SER A 174 -23.37 -7.98 -23.87
C SER A 174 -21.93 -8.26 -23.43
N LEU A 175 -21.21 -9.02 -24.26
CA LEU A 175 -19.80 -9.44 -24.11
C LEU A 175 -18.84 -8.31 -23.67
N LYS A 176 -19.19 -7.06 -23.99
CA LYS A 176 -18.47 -5.84 -23.59
C LYS A 176 -18.28 -5.70 -22.08
N HIS A 177 -19.30 -6.01 -21.26
CA HIS A 177 -19.17 -5.93 -19.80
C HIS A 177 -18.24 -7.02 -19.24
N LYS A 178 -18.25 -8.20 -19.86
CA LYS A 178 -17.34 -9.31 -19.52
C LYS A 178 -15.88 -8.92 -19.78
N ILE A 179 -15.62 -8.23 -20.89
CA ILE A 179 -14.30 -7.74 -21.25
C ILE A 179 -13.85 -6.62 -20.31
N ILE A 180 -14.72 -5.68 -19.93
CA ILE A 180 -14.39 -4.60 -18.99
C ILE A 180 -13.93 -5.14 -17.62
N VAL A 181 -14.59 -6.19 -17.10
CA VAL A 181 -14.18 -6.82 -15.83
C VAL A 181 -12.82 -7.50 -15.96
N LEU A 182 -12.57 -8.18 -17.09
CA LEU A 182 -11.29 -8.85 -17.35
C LEU A 182 -10.15 -7.84 -17.54
N THR A 183 -10.38 -6.74 -18.26
CA THR A 183 -9.38 -5.70 -18.50
C THR A 183 -9.13 -4.83 -17.27
N ALA A 184 -10.16 -4.58 -16.45
CA ALA A 184 -9.96 -3.92 -15.15
C ALA A 184 -9.03 -4.74 -14.23
N PHE A 185 -9.11 -6.07 -14.29
CA PHE A 185 -8.18 -6.96 -13.59
C PHE A 185 -6.74 -6.91 -14.15
N GLY A 186 -6.60 -6.74 -15.46
CA GLY A 186 -5.28 -6.59 -16.09
C GLY A 186 -4.62 -5.24 -15.80
N ILE A 187 -5.41 -4.18 -15.57
CA ILE A 187 -4.92 -2.81 -15.38
C ILE A 187 -4.76 -2.46 -13.89
N GLY A 188 -5.57 -3.01 -12.99
CA GLY A 188 -5.47 -2.77 -11.55
C GLY A 188 -4.42 -3.63 -10.82
N GLY A 189 -3.73 -4.52 -11.53
CA GLY A 189 -2.71 -5.43 -11.00
C GLY A 189 -1.27 -4.92 -11.10
N VAL A 190 -1.06 -3.61 -11.26
CA VAL A 190 0.25 -2.94 -11.32
C VAL A 190 0.25 -1.67 -10.48
#